data_AF-A0A968HRX2-F1
#
_entry.id   AF-A0A968HRX2-F1
#
_cell.length_a   1.000
_cell.length_b   1.000
_cell.length_c   1.000
_cell.angle_alpha   90.00
_cell.angle_beta   90.00
_cell.angle_gamma   90.00
#
_symmetry.space_group_name_H-M   'P 1'
#
loop_
_entity.id
_entity.type
_entity.pdbx_description
1 polymer ?
#
loop_
_entity_poly.entity_id
_entity_poly.type
_entity_poly.pdbx_seq_one_letter_code
_entity_poly.pdbx_strand_id
1 'polypeptide(L)'
;MAHPTGWPRAIAPEMPMTLQQAYAALLGVWDGDRRAQESFLEFLEMPHPPREQAGAILDLPDPELTVALLAEDSAQNQVALLWLEVWRRSLMFPHLPDGLRVLRLESQVARWAAPYYRRLGIYSLHNREPEGLFYLKRAQAIAPCPRHELALEFGYVTLGLREPNPAPYYVPFDLPLAVEPDYASVVTSVLLAEGDWFEAELDLWRWFLQPGMTAIDVGANVGIYTISAAQRVGSRGRVLAIEPFSHSAALLIATCARHGLDWVTVYRAAAGDRPDQVKLGLFTASETNAILAEVGDQAYEEVSCLPLDQIIATMGIEEVSALKIDAEGQELAVLVGARQLLERCQPLIVYEYQSGKHGQNDSAGALLQELGYGLYAYNRHRRSLEAIATTPPTGILNVVAIHTAQYENVAFRFSTA
;
A
#
# COMPACT_ATOMS: atom_id res chain seq x y z
N MET A 1 9.32 -64.33 10.15
CA MET A 1 10.62 -64.30 9.46
C MET A 1 10.39 -64.48 7.97
N ALA A 2 11.04 -63.64 7.17
CA ALA A 2 11.21 -63.62 5.70
C ALA A 2 10.04 -63.13 4.80
N HIS A 3 10.42 -62.20 3.91
CA HIS A 3 9.67 -61.39 2.93
C HIS A 3 9.51 -62.08 1.54
N PRO A 4 8.68 -61.52 0.63
CA PRO A 4 8.17 -62.17 -0.58
C PRO A 4 8.91 -61.79 -1.87
N THR A 5 8.75 -62.58 -2.95
CA THR A 5 9.17 -62.23 -4.31
C THR A 5 8.08 -62.54 -5.35
N GLY A 6 7.81 -61.56 -6.23
CA GLY A 6 7.47 -61.79 -7.64
C GLY A 6 6.07 -61.41 -8.12
N TRP A 7 5.94 -60.28 -8.82
CA TRP A 7 5.01 -60.05 -9.94
C TRP A 7 5.71 -59.27 -11.07
N PRO A 8 5.46 -59.55 -12.38
CA PRO A 8 6.22 -58.98 -13.48
C PRO A 8 5.48 -57.96 -14.38
N ARG A 9 6.30 -57.20 -15.14
CA ARG A 9 6.08 -56.45 -16.40
C ARG A 9 5.42 -55.06 -16.36
N ALA A 10 6.25 -54.03 -16.50
CA ALA A 10 5.88 -52.73 -17.07
C ALA A 10 6.14 -52.72 -18.59
N ILE A 11 5.17 -52.18 -19.33
CA ILE A 11 5.23 -51.84 -20.76
C ILE A 11 5.99 -50.50 -20.87
N ALA A 12 6.93 -50.40 -21.81
CA ALA A 12 7.65 -49.17 -22.11
C ALA A 12 6.74 -48.14 -22.81
N PRO A 13 6.83 -46.84 -22.48
CA PRO A 13 6.44 -45.76 -23.38
C PRO A 13 7.67 -45.05 -23.98
N GLU A 14 7.45 -44.54 -25.19
CA GLU A 14 8.42 -44.01 -26.15
C GLU A 14 9.30 -42.86 -25.62
N MET A 15 10.50 -42.76 -26.19
CA MET A 15 11.55 -41.81 -25.78
C MET A 15 11.15 -40.33 -25.96
N PRO A 16 11.46 -39.45 -24.99
CA PRO A 16 11.30 -38.01 -25.16
C PRO A 16 12.43 -37.43 -26.04
N MET A 17 12.07 -36.37 -26.77
CA MET A 17 12.94 -35.55 -27.61
C MET A 17 14.35 -35.39 -27.05
N THR A 18 15.37 -35.62 -27.89
CA THR A 18 16.76 -35.41 -27.47
C THR A 18 17.05 -33.93 -27.23
N LEU A 19 17.93 -33.64 -26.27
CA LEU A 19 18.36 -32.28 -25.88
C LEU A 19 18.79 -31.42 -27.08
N GLN A 20 19.34 -32.03 -28.13
CA GLN A 20 19.69 -31.37 -29.39
C GLN A 20 18.48 -30.80 -30.16
N GLN A 21 17.32 -31.47 -30.10
CA GLN A 21 16.10 -31.03 -30.79
C GLN A 21 15.40 -29.90 -30.02
N ALA A 22 15.40 -29.95 -28.69
CA ALA A 22 14.94 -28.86 -27.83
C ALA A 22 15.85 -27.61 -27.95
N TYR A 23 17.16 -27.83 -28.08
CA TYR A 23 18.15 -26.77 -28.28
C TYR A 23 18.07 -26.12 -29.67
N ALA A 24 17.81 -26.90 -30.74
CA ALA A 24 17.59 -26.37 -32.08
C ALA A 24 16.31 -25.51 -32.19
N ALA A 25 15.27 -25.85 -31.42
CA ALA A 25 14.05 -25.04 -31.31
C ALA A 25 14.28 -23.70 -30.57
N LEU A 26 15.17 -23.69 -29.57
CA LEU A 26 15.56 -22.49 -28.81
C LEU A 26 16.53 -21.58 -29.60
N LEU A 27 17.45 -22.15 -30.37
CA LEU A 27 18.39 -21.40 -31.22
C LEU A 27 17.75 -20.81 -32.49
N GLY A 28 16.62 -21.33 -32.95
CA GLY A 28 15.87 -20.77 -34.09
C GLY A 28 15.32 -19.35 -33.87
N VAL A 29 15.44 -18.80 -32.66
CA VAL A 29 15.00 -17.44 -32.29
C VAL A 29 16.18 -16.48 -32.09
N TRP A 30 17.42 -16.97 -32.12
CA TRP A 30 18.61 -16.17 -31.79
C TRP A 30 19.68 -16.33 -32.86
N ASP A 31 19.51 -15.61 -33.97
CA ASP A 31 20.55 -15.53 -35.00
C ASP A 31 21.56 -14.43 -34.64
N GLY A 32 22.83 -14.81 -34.54
CA GLY A 32 23.96 -13.89 -34.47
C GLY A 32 24.62 -13.74 -33.10
N ASP A 33 25.41 -14.72 -32.67
CA ASP A 33 26.85 -14.52 -32.39
C ASP A 33 27.52 -15.86 -32.06
N ARG A 34 28.30 -16.40 -33.01
CA ARG A 34 28.95 -17.72 -32.94
C ARG A 34 30.07 -17.78 -31.90
N ARG A 35 30.61 -16.63 -31.46
CA ARG A 35 31.69 -16.57 -30.46
C ARG A 35 31.22 -16.84 -29.03
N ALA A 36 29.97 -16.49 -28.70
CA ALA A 36 29.42 -16.75 -27.36
C ALA A 36 29.12 -18.23 -27.13
N GLN A 37 28.88 -18.99 -28.21
CA GLN A 37 28.61 -20.43 -28.16
C GLN A 37 29.86 -21.25 -27.83
N GLU A 38 31.03 -20.83 -28.31
CA GLU A 38 32.29 -21.56 -28.11
C GLU A 38 32.85 -21.36 -26.68
N SER A 39 32.79 -20.13 -26.14
CA SER A 39 33.26 -19.86 -24.77
C SER A 39 32.41 -20.50 -23.66
N PHE A 40 31.15 -20.85 -23.93
CA PHE A 40 30.28 -21.49 -22.96
C PHE A 40 30.45 -23.02 -22.91
N LEU A 41 30.86 -23.64 -24.01
CA LEU A 41 31.20 -25.07 -24.05
C LEU A 41 32.51 -25.36 -23.31
N GLU A 42 33.50 -24.46 -23.40
CA GLU A 42 34.75 -24.57 -22.64
C GLU A 42 34.53 -24.45 -21.11
N PHE A 43 33.52 -23.69 -20.68
CA PHE A 43 33.17 -23.54 -19.26
C PHE A 43 32.55 -24.82 -18.66
N LEU A 44 31.86 -25.63 -19.47
CA LEU A 44 31.21 -26.87 -19.05
C LEU A 44 32.16 -28.08 -18.97
N GLU A 45 33.38 -27.97 -19.51
CA GLU A 45 34.38 -29.04 -19.49
C GLU A 45 35.30 -29.02 -18.25
N MET A 46 35.07 -28.12 -17.29
CA MET A 46 35.82 -28.10 -16.03
C MET A 46 35.35 -29.21 -15.05
N PRO A 47 36.26 -29.99 -14.45
CA PRO A 47 35.88 -31.09 -13.56
C PRO A 47 35.28 -30.60 -12.23
N HIS A 48 34.13 -31.17 -11.85
CA HIS A 48 33.40 -30.88 -10.61
C HIS A 48 34.07 -31.48 -9.35
N PRO A 49 33.91 -30.86 -8.16
CA PRO A 49 34.38 -31.45 -6.90
C PRO A 49 33.44 -32.59 -6.42
N PRO A 50 33.93 -33.55 -5.61
CA PRO A 50 33.17 -34.74 -5.21
C PRO A 50 32.04 -34.45 -4.21
N ARG A 51 30.98 -35.27 -4.27
CA ARG A 51 29.73 -35.22 -3.49
C ARG A 51 29.87 -35.25 -1.96
N GLU A 52 31.02 -35.60 -1.40
CA GLU A 52 31.22 -35.69 0.06
C GLU A 52 31.43 -34.33 0.75
N GLN A 53 31.59 -33.24 0.00
CA GLN A 53 31.70 -31.89 0.58
C GLN A 53 30.38 -31.09 0.61
N ALA A 54 29.30 -31.59 0.02
CA ALA A 54 28.02 -30.88 0.02
C ALA A 54 27.34 -30.87 1.40
N GLY A 55 27.59 -31.88 2.24
CA GLY A 55 27.00 -32.01 3.58
C GLY A 55 27.58 -31.08 4.65
N ALA A 56 28.66 -30.35 4.36
CA ALA A 56 29.30 -29.44 5.32
C ALA A 56 29.07 -27.94 4.99
N ILE A 57 28.34 -27.62 3.92
CA ILE A 57 28.22 -26.24 3.41
C ILE A 57 26.87 -25.60 3.75
N LEU A 58 25.88 -26.37 4.22
CA LEU A 58 24.53 -25.86 4.46
C LEU A 58 24.01 -26.30 5.82
N ASP A 59 24.49 -25.62 6.87
CA ASP A 59 23.85 -25.63 8.19
C ASP A 59 22.58 -24.77 8.09
N LEU A 60 21.54 -25.31 7.45
CA LEU A 60 20.28 -24.61 7.18
C LEU A 60 19.32 -24.77 8.38
N PRO A 61 18.77 -23.69 8.95
CA PRO A 61 18.02 -23.76 10.21
C PRO A 61 16.58 -24.29 10.08
N ASP A 62 16.14 -24.66 8.87
CA ASP A 62 14.73 -24.93 8.58
C ASP A 62 14.52 -26.38 8.07
N PRO A 63 13.96 -27.27 8.90
CA PRO A 63 13.78 -28.67 8.56
C PRO A 63 12.71 -28.90 7.48
N GLU A 64 11.75 -27.98 7.27
CA GLU A 64 10.70 -28.15 6.26
C GLU A 64 11.23 -27.93 4.83
N LEU A 65 12.10 -26.93 4.65
CA LEU A 65 12.76 -26.66 3.37
C LEU A 65 13.73 -27.78 2.98
N THR A 66 14.43 -28.33 3.97
CA THR A 66 15.36 -29.45 3.78
C THR A 66 14.60 -30.69 3.29
N VAL A 67 13.41 -30.96 3.84
CA VAL A 67 12.52 -32.04 3.38
C VAL A 67 11.98 -31.77 1.97
N ALA A 68 11.58 -30.54 1.65
CA ALA A 68 11.09 -30.17 0.32
C ALA A 68 12.16 -30.27 -0.78
N LEU A 69 13.41 -29.89 -0.48
CA LEU A 69 14.55 -30.00 -1.40
C LEU A 69 14.95 -31.46 -1.68
N LEU A 70 14.88 -32.31 -0.65
CA LEU A 70 15.20 -33.73 -0.78
C LEU A 70 14.09 -34.55 -1.45
N ALA A 71 12.86 -34.02 -1.51
CA ALA A 71 11.70 -34.64 -2.15
C ALA A 71 11.47 -34.21 -3.61
N GLU A 72 12.20 -33.20 -4.11
CA GLU A 72 12.05 -32.68 -5.46
C GLU A 72 13.04 -33.37 -6.42
N ASP A 73 12.56 -34.11 -7.41
CA ASP A 73 13.43 -34.92 -8.28
C ASP A 73 14.10 -34.12 -9.41
N SER A 74 13.67 -32.88 -9.63
CA SER A 74 14.22 -31.99 -10.66
C SER A 74 15.31 -31.08 -10.09
N ALA A 75 16.53 -31.23 -10.60
CA ALA A 75 17.64 -30.33 -10.27
C ALA A 75 17.34 -28.85 -10.57
N GLN A 76 16.50 -28.56 -11.56
CA GLN A 76 16.05 -27.18 -11.86
C GLN A 76 15.15 -26.62 -10.76
N ASN A 77 14.26 -27.44 -10.20
CA ASN A 77 13.33 -27.02 -9.15
C ASN A 77 13.99 -26.96 -7.78
N GLN A 78 14.93 -27.87 -7.50
CA GLN A 78 15.75 -27.81 -6.28
C GLN A 78 16.57 -26.51 -6.22
N VAL A 79 17.16 -26.10 -7.34
CA VAL A 79 17.91 -24.85 -7.44
C VAL A 79 16.96 -23.65 -7.29
N ALA A 80 15.75 -23.67 -7.85
CA ALA A 80 14.76 -22.60 -7.68
C ALA A 80 14.28 -22.45 -6.22
N LEU A 81 14.07 -23.56 -5.50
CA LEU A 81 13.66 -23.57 -4.09
C LEU A 81 14.77 -23.06 -3.16
N LEU A 82 16.02 -23.45 -3.40
CA LEU A 82 17.19 -22.90 -2.69
C LEU A 82 17.34 -21.40 -2.96
N TRP A 83 17.11 -20.96 -4.19
CA TRP A 83 17.19 -19.55 -4.57
C TRP A 83 16.09 -18.71 -3.93
N LEU A 84 14.85 -19.20 -3.87
CA LEU A 84 13.72 -18.51 -3.24
C LEU A 84 13.92 -18.30 -1.72
N GLU A 85 14.50 -19.26 -1.00
CA GLU A 85 14.77 -19.09 0.43
C GLU A 85 15.92 -18.11 0.70
N VAL A 86 16.97 -18.14 -0.12
CA VAL A 86 18.06 -17.16 -0.06
C VAL A 86 17.54 -15.75 -0.36
N TRP A 87 16.57 -15.62 -1.28
CA TRP A 87 15.87 -14.37 -1.62
C TRP A 87 14.94 -13.86 -0.52
N ARG A 88 14.20 -14.77 0.15
CA ARG A 88 13.31 -14.45 1.30
C ARG A 88 14.07 -13.88 2.49
N ARG A 89 15.32 -14.31 2.71
CA ARG A 89 16.14 -13.93 3.86
C ARG A 89 17.03 -12.72 3.63
N SER A 90 17.26 -12.32 2.37
CA SER A 90 18.24 -11.29 2.01
C SER A 90 17.54 -10.03 1.51
N LEU A 91 17.02 -9.21 2.43
CA LEU A 91 16.69 -7.81 2.16
C LEU A 91 17.99 -7.04 1.92
N MET A 92 18.49 -6.99 0.67
CA MET A 92 19.34 -5.92 0.11
C MET A 92 19.89 -6.29 -1.29
N PHE A 93 19.76 -5.37 -2.25
CA PHE A 93 20.47 -5.40 -3.55
C PHE A 93 21.98 -5.14 -3.35
N PRO A 94 22.91 -5.83 -4.07
CA PRO A 94 23.44 -5.29 -5.34
C PRO A 94 23.96 -6.31 -6.39
N HIS A 95 24.36 -5.75 -7.55
CA HIS A 95 24.79 -6.32 -8.83
C HIS A 95 25.79 -7.50 -8.88
N LEU A 96 25.51 -8.48 -9.76
CA LEU A 96 26.51 -9.31 -10.47
C LEU A 96 26.13 -9.50 -11.96
N PRO A 97 27.09 -9.56 -12.90
CA PRO A 97 26.83 -9.41 -14.35
C PRO A 97 26.02 -10.53 -15.02
N ASP A 98 26.10 -11.76 -14.52
CA ASP A 98 25.53 -12.94 -15.22
C ASP A 98 24.25 -13.47 -14.57
N GLY A 99 24.08 -13.30 -13.25
CA GLY A 99 22.79 -13.48 -12.57
C GLY A 99 21.75 -12.41 -12.97
N LEU A 100 22.22 -11.20 -13.31
CA LEU A 100 21.37 -10.11 -13.81
C LEU A 100 20.66 -10.45 -15.13
N ARG A 101 21.21 -11.33 -15.96
CA ARG A 101 20.66 -11.66 -17.29
C ARG A 101 19.50 -12.64 -17.22
N VAL A 102 19.56 -13.63 -16.33
CA VAL A 102 18.45 -14.57 -16.09
C VAL A 102 17.34 -13.89 -15.28
N LEU A 103 17.69 -13.09 -14.27
CA LEU A 103 16.74 -12.22 -13.56
C LEU A 103 16.13 -11.16 -14.49
N ARG A 104 16.89 -10.63 -15.46
CA ARG A 104 16.31 -9.87 -16.58
C ARG A 104 15.31 -10.76 -17.31
N LEU A 105 15.72 -11.84 -17.96
CA LEU A 105 14.83 -12.64 -18.81
C LEU A 105 13.53 -13.09 -18.11
N GLU A 106 13.58 -13.53 -16.85
CA GLU A 106 12.39 -13.95 -16.11
C GLU A 106 11.51 -12.77 -15.68
N SER A 107 12.09 -11.69 -15.12
CA SER A 107 11.34 -10.45 -14.86
C SER A 107 10.77 -9.87 -16.15
N GLN A 108 11.43 -10.09 -17.28
CA GLN A 108 11.10 -9.54 -18.58
C GLN A 108 9.91 -10.19 -19.28
N VAL A 109 9.46 -11.37 -18.84
CA VAL A 109 8.38 -12.14 -19.49
C VAL A 109 7.31 -12.68 -18.54
N ALA A 110 7.58 -12.80 -17.24
CA ALA A 110 6.63 -13.39 -16.31
C ALA A 110 5.58 -12.39 -15.81
N ARG A 111 4.30 -12.80 -15.80
CA ARG A 111 3.17 -11.94 -15.40
C ARG A 111 3.31 -11.38 -13.98
N TRP A 112 3.95 -12.11 -13.07
CA TRP A 112 4.17 -11.67 -11.69
C TRP A 112 5.16 -10.51 -11.57
N ALA A 113 5.95 -10.22 -12.60
CA ALA A 113 6.91 -9.12 -12.62
C ALA A 113 6.27 -7.77 -13.04
N ALA A 114 5.06 -7.78 -13.59
CA ALA A 114 4.38 -6.54 -13.99
C ALA A 114 4.14 -5.54 -12.83
N PRO A 115 3.71 -5.96 -11.62
CA PRO A 115 3.67 -5.08 -10.46
C PRO A 115 5.02 -4.45 -10.11
N TYR A 116 6.12 -5.20 -10.25
CA TYR A 116 7.47 -4.69 -9.99
C TYR A 116 7.86 -3.59 -10.98
N TYR A 117 7.66 -3.82 -12.29
CA TYR A 117 7.89 -2.79 -13.29
C TYR A 117 6.97 -1.58 -13.14
N ARG A 118 5.72 -1.78 -12.71
CA ARG A 118 4.82 -0.67 -12.39
C ARG A 118 5.41 0.20 -11.27
N ARG A 119 5.81 -0.41 -10.15
CA ARG A 119 6.42 0.31 -9.01
C ARG A 119 7.70 1.05 -9.42
N LEU A 120 8.61 0.38 -10.15
CA LEU A 120 9.82 1.02 -10.67
C LEU A 120 9.50 2.19 -11.60
N GLY A 121 8.54 2.00 -12.51
CA GLY A 121 8.13 3.04 -13.44
C GLY A 121 7.57 4.27 -12.74
N ILE A 122 6.69 4.07 -11.76
CA ILE A 122 6.14 5.12 -10.91
C ILE A 122 7.24 5.83 -10.12
N TYR A 123 8.17 5.08 -9.52
CA TYR A 123 9.30 5.64 -8.78
C TYR A 123 10.19 6.53 -9.66
N SER A 124 10.56 6.06 -10.86
CA SER A 124 11.34 6.87 -11.80
C SER A 124 10.57 8.11 -12.24
N LEU A 125 9.27 8.01 -12.52
CA LEU A 125 8.45 9.16 -12.93
C LEU A 125 8.23 10.18 -11.82
N HIS A 126 8.13 9.73 -10.56
CA HIS A 126 8.12 10.63 -9.40
C HIS A 126 9.39 11.49 -9.35
N ASN A 127 10.54 10.91 -9.72
CA ASN A 127 11.82 11.61 -9.85
C ASN A 127 12.02 12.30 -11.22
N ARG A 128 10.97 12.37 -12.04
CA ARG A 128 10.97 12.94 -13.40
C ARG A 128 11.96 12.29 -14.37
N GLU A 129 12.26 11.02 -14.17
CA GLU A 129 13.12 10.23 -15.06
C GLU A 129 12.30 9.61 -16.21
N PRO A 130 12.66 9.86 -17.48
CA PRO A 130 11.91 9.35 -18.64
C PRO A 130 11.95 7.82 -18.78
N GLU A 131 12.95 7.16 -18.18
CA GLU A 131 13.07 5.70 -18.09
C GLU A 131 11.84 5.06 -17.43
N GLY A 132 11.12 5.79 -16.58
CA GLY A 132 9.88 5.30 -15.98
C GLY A 132 8.80 4.91 -16.99
N LEU A 133 8.69 5.64 -18.12
CA LEU A 133 7.76 5.27 -19.21
C LEU A 133 8.11 3.92 -19.83
N PHE A 134 9.40 3.58 -19.93
CA PHE A 134 9.83 2.28 -20.44
C PHE A 134 9.35 1.15 -19.52
N TYR A 135 9.53 1.30 -18.20
CA TYR A 135 9.06 0.32 -17.23
C TYR A 135 7.53 0.17 -17.23
N LEU A 136 6.79 1.28 -17.32
CA LEU A 136 5.33 1.22 -17.38
C LEU A 136 4.81 0.55 -18.66
N LYS A 137 5.39 0.86 -19.83
CA LYS A 137 5.05 0.19 -21.10
C LYS A 137 5.32 -1.31 -21.02
N ARG A 138 6.42 -1.68 -20.36
CA ARG A 138 6.77 -3.07 -20.12
C ARG A 138 5.80 -3.77 -19.19
N ALA A 139 5.44 -3.14 -18.07
CA ALA A 139 4.43 -3.65 -17.14
C ALA A 139 3.10 -3.92 -17.87
N GLN A 140 2.66 -2.97 -18.70
CA GLN A 140 1.46 -3.10 -19.51
C GLN A 140 1.56 -4.25 -20.53
N ALA A 141 2.68 -4.38 -21.25
CA ALA A 141 2.86 -5.43 -22.24
C ALA A 141 2.85 -6.84 -21.63
N ILE A 142 3.41 -7.00 -20.42
CA ILE A 142 3.48 -8.28 -19.70
C ILE A 142 2.13 -8.68 -19.10
N ALA A 143 1.45 -7.73 -18.44
CA ALA A 143 0.14 -7.96 -17.83
C ALA A 143 -0.72 -6.69 -17.94
N PRO A 144 -1.48 -6.51 -19.03
CA PRO A 144 -2.33 -5.35 -19.20
C PRO A 144 -3.35 -5.24 -18.06
N CYS A 145 -3.48 -4.06 -17.48
CA CYS A 145 -4.55 -3.75 -16.54
C CYS A 145 -4.85 -2.24 -16.56
N PRO A 146 -6.05 -1.81 -16.11
CA PRO A 146 -6.44 -0.39 -16.14
C PRO A 146 -5.47 0.54 -15.39
N ARG A 147 -4.82 0.05 -14.32
CA ARG A 147 -3.82 0.84 -13.59
C ARG A 147 -2.56 1.11 -14.42
N HIS A 148 -2.14 0.18 -15.27
CA HIS A 148 -0.98 0.41 -16.16
C HIS A 148 -1.29 1.46 -17.22
N GLU A 149 -2.53 1.49 -17.73
CA GLU A 149 -2.99 2.50 -18.70
C GLU A 149 -3.00 3.90 -18.09
N LEU A 150 -3.64 4.04 -16.92
CA LEU A 150 -3.66 5.31 -16.18
C LEU A 150 -2.25 5.76 -15.80
N ALA A 151 -1.42 4.82 -15.35
CA ALA A 151 -0.03 5.11 -15.00
C ALA A 151 0.75 5.66 -16.21
N LEU A 152 0.58 5.07 -17.39
CA LEU A 152 1.21 5.59 -18.60
C LEU A 152 0.70 6.98 -18.96
N GLU A 153 -0.61 7.20 -18.89
CA GLU A 153 -1.20 8.51 -19.14
C GLU A 153 -0.63 9.58 -18.20
N PHE A 154 -0.57 9.29 -16.90
CA PHE A 154 -0.01 10.24 -15.92
C PHE A 154 1.49 10.42 -16.11
N GLY A 155 2.21 9.38 -16.55
CA GLY A 155 3.62 9.50 -16.88
C GLY A 155 3.87 10.49 -18.02
N TYR A 156 3.00 10.50 -19.03
CA TYR A 156 3.06 11.50 -20.09
C TYR A 156 2.73 12.91 -19.58
N VAL A 157 1.76 13.04 -18.66
CA VAL A 157 1.41 14.33 -18.05
C VAL A 157 2.55 14.86 -17.18
N THR A 158 3.09 14.06 -16.25
CA THR A 158 4.19 14.44 -15.34
C THR A 158 5.45 14.87 -16.11
N LEU A 159 5.75 14.25 -17.26
CA LEU A 159 6.88 14.63 -18.13
C LEU A 159 6.58 15.82 -19.06
N GLY A 160 5.37 16.39 -19.02
CA GLY A 160 4.97 17.50 -19.90
C GLY A 160 4.80 17.11 -21.37
N LEU A 161 4.67 15.81 -21.65
CA LEU A 161 4.49 15.26 -23.00
C LEU A 161 3.02 15.25 -23.43
N ARG A 162 2.10 15.47 -22.49
CA ARG A 162 0.66 15.53 -22.72
C ARG A 162 0.01 16.49 -21.72
N GLU A 163 -0.96 17.27 -22.18
CA GLU A 163 -1.79 18.08 -21.27
C GLU A 163 -2.78 17.18 -20.51
N PRO A 164 -3.01 17.44 -19.20
CA PRO A 164 -4.01 16.70 -18.44
C PRO A 164 -5.41 16.97 -18.96
N ASN A 165 -6.29 15.97 -18.87
CA ASN A 165 -7.71 16.13 -19.17
C ASN A 165 -8.35 17.11 -18.16
N PRO A 166 -9.21 18.04 -18.60
CA PRO A 166 -9.96 18.90 -17.68
C PRO A 166 -10.95 18.14 -16.79
N ALA A 167 -11.38 16.93 -17.16
CA ALA A 167 -12.22 16.10 -16.32
C ALA A 167 -11.39 15.34 -15.26
N PRO A 168 -11.92 15.08 -14.04
CA PRO A 168 -11.23 14.29 -13.03
C PRO A 168 -10.86 12.90 -13.52
N TYR A 169 -9.67 12.44 -13.14
CA TYR A 169 -9.23 11.08 -13.40
C TYR A 169 -9.61 10.16 -12.26
N TYR A 170 -10.04 8.94 -12.58
CA TYR A 170 -10.51 7.97 -11.58
C TYR A 170 -9.59 6.75 -11.52
N VAL A 171 -8.93 6.54 -10.37
CA VAL A 171 -8.06 5.38 -10.15
C VAL A 171 -8.83 4.24 -9.47
N PRO A 172 -8.64 2.97 -9.88
CA PRO A 172 -9.29 1.83 -9.25
C PRO A 172 -8.97 1.67 -7.77
N PHE A 173 -10.01 1.74 -6.95
CA PHE A 173 -10.07 1.50 -5.50
C PHE A 173 -11.42 0.80 -5.21
N ASP A 174 -11.80 0.57 -3.94
CA ASP A 174 -13.10 -0.05 -3.58
C ASP A 174 -14.28 0.55 -4.39
N LEU A 175 -14.30 1.88 -4.48
CA LEU A 175 -14.96 2.65 -5.52
C LEU A 175 -13.92 3.52 -6.20
N PRO A 176 -13.91 3.65 -7.54
CA PRO A 176 -12.94 4.49 -8.24
C PRO A 176 -12.89 5.92 -7.67
N LEU A 177 -11.70 6.35 -7.25
CA LEU A 177 -11.47 7.65 -6.60
C LEU A 177 -10.97 8.67 -7.62
N ALA A 178 -11.53 9.88 -7.58
CA ALA A 178 -10.97 11.00 -8.31
C ALA A 178 -9.62 11.39 -7.71
N VAL A 179 -8.59 11.53 -8.55
CA VAL A 179 -7.23 11.88 -8.13
C VAL A 179 -6.60 12.90 -9.05
N GLU A 180 -5.54 13.54 -8.55
CA GLU A 180 -4.65 14.36 -9.36
C GLU A 180 -3.90 13.48 -10.38
N PRO A 181 -3.79 13.86 -11.66
CA PRO A 181 -3.02 13.10 -12.64
C PRO A 181 -1.52 13.41 -12.56
N ASP A 182 -0.95 13.39 -11.34
CA ASP A 182 0.46 13.68 -11.08
C ASP A 182 1.09 12.65 -10.13
N TYR A 183 2.28 12.18 -10.49
CA TYR A 183 3.09 11.32 -9.63
C TYR A 183 3.74 12.03 -8.45
N ALA A 184 3.78 13.35 -8.45
CA ALA A 184 4.14 14.11 -7.26
C ALA A 184 3.10 13.94 -6.14
N SER A 185 1.83 13.69 -6.48
CA SER A 185 0.80 13.30 -5.52
C SER A 185 1.09 11.89 -5.02
N VAL A 186 1.44 11.79 -3.73
CA VAL A 186 1.75 10.51 -3.09
C VAL A 186 0.53 9.61 -3.12
N VAL A 187 -0.69 10.09 -2.81
CA VAL A 187 -1.93 9.31 -2.91
C VAL A 187 -2.07 8.67 -4.29
N THR A 188 -1.90 9.47 -5.34
CA THR A 188 -2.01 9.01 -6.74
C THR A 188 -0.97 7.93 -7.04
N SER A 189 0.29 8.21 -6.71
CA SER A 189 1.40 7.31 -6.97
C SER A 189 1.21 5.97 -6.27
N VAL A 190 0.78 5.99 -5.00
CA VAL A 190 0.53 4.82 -4.16
C VAL A 190 -0.66 4.02 -4.68
N LEU A 191 -1.79 4.66 -4.99
CA LEU A 191 -2.95 3.95 -5.55
C LEU A 191 -2.65 3.29 -6.89
N LEU A 192 -1.83 3.91 -7.74
CA LEU A 192 -1.38 3.28 -8.98
C LEU A 192 -0.40 2.14 -8.72
N ALA A 193 0.54 2.30 -7.78
CA ALA A 193 1.57 1.32 -7.47
C ALA A 193 1.02 0.08 -6.75
N GLU A 194 0.32 0.30 -5.64
CA GLU A 194 -0.12 -0.70 -4.66
C GLU A 194 -1.57 -1.12 -4.87
N GLY A 195 -2.40 -0.20 -5.33
CA GLY A 195 -3.76 -0.48 -5.72
C GLY A 195 -4.80 -0.31 -4.62
N ASP A 196 -4.59 -0.98 -3.50
CA ASP A 196 -5.28 -0.63 -2.26
C ASP A 196 -4.35 0.25 -1.43
N TRP A 197 -4.92 1.00 -0.48
CA TRP A 197 -4.13 1.83 0.41
C TRP A 197 -3.27 0.95 1.33
N PHE A 198 -2.01 1.34 1.53
CA PHE A 198 -1.06 0.49 2.24
C PHE A 198 -1.25 0.53 3.76
N GLU A 199 -1.91 1.56 4.29
CA GLU A 199 -2.17 1.67 5.73
C GLU A 199 -2.98 0.49 6.23
N ALA A 200 -2.42 -0.20 7.22
CA ALA A 200 -3.03 -1.38 7.81
C ALA A 200 -4.38 -1.03 8.46
N GLU A 201 -4.48 0.14 9.07
CA GLU A 201 -5.64 0.58 9.84
C GLU A 201 -6.89 0.75 8.97
N LEU A 202 -6.75 0.89 7.66
CA LEU A 202 -7.90 0.90 6.74
C LEU A 202 -8.66 -0.44 6.77
N ASP A 203 -7.97 -1.56 7.01
CA ASP A 203 -8.61 -2.87 7.19
C ASP A 203 -9.48 -2.87 8.46
N LEU A 204 -8.95 -2.38 9.57
CA LEU A 204 -9.69 -2.20 10.84
C LEU A 204 -10.88 -1.26 10.66
N TRP A 205 -10.67 -0.11 10.01
CA TRP A 205 -11.69 0.91 9.75
C TRP A 205 -12.87 0.36 8.98
N ARG A 206 -12.60 -0.31 7.85
CA ARG A 206 -13.60 -0.98 7.00
C ARG A 206 -14.42 -2.01 7.78
N TRP A 207 -13.74 -2.71 8.67
CA TRP A 207 -14.28 -3.86 9.35
C TRP A 207 -15.12 -3.45 10.58
N PHE A 208 -14.70 -2.43 11.32
CA PHE A 208 -15.45 -1.87 12.44
C PHE A 208 -16.75 -1.19 11.99
N LEU A 209 -16.72 -0.44 10.90
CA LEU A 209 -17.87 0.33 10.41
C LEU A 209 -18.99 -0.59 9.89
N GLN A 210 -20.23 -0.26 10.28
CA GLN A 210 -21.43 -1.02 9.95
C GLN A 210 -22.54 -0.13 9.39
N PRO A 211 -23.53 -0.71 8.68
CA PRO A 211 -24.64 0.05 8.14
C PRO A 211 -25.38 0.88 9.21
N GLY A 212 -25.60 2.16 8.95
CA GLY A 212 -26.27 3.09 9.86
C GLY A 212 -25.35 3.85 10.81
N MET A 213 -24.05 3.54 10.88
CA MET A 213 -23.10 4.27 11.72
C MET A 213 -22.75 5.66 11.15
N THR A 214 -22.21 6.50 12.04
CA THR A 214 -21.63 7.79 11.66
C THR A 214 -20.11 7.75 11.75
N ALA A 215 -19.42 8.12 10.69
CA ALA A 215 -17.97 8.26 10.64
C ALA A 215 -17.56 9.70 10.36
N ILE A 216 -16.47 10.16 10.97
CA ILE A 216 -15.84 11.45 10.67
C ILE A 216 -14.41 11.19 10.19
N ASP A 217 -14.02 11.88 9.13
CA ASP A 217 -12.68 11.83 8.52
C ASP A 217 -12.10 13.24 8.49
N VAL A 218 -11.15 13.54 9.37
CA VAL A 218 -10.49 14.86 9.48
C VAL A 218 -9.18 14.82 8.71
N GLY A 219 -9.02 15.71 7.74
CA GLY A 219 -7.93 15.64 6.76
C GLY A 219 -8.24 14.64 5.65
N ALA A 220 -9.49 14.65 5.17
CA ALA A 220 -10.00 13.58 4.30
C ALA A 220 -9.27 13.45 2.96
N ASN A 221 -8.54 14.47 2.52
CA ASN A 221 -7.81 14.52 1.25
C ASN A 221 -8.74 14.14 0.08
N VAL A 222 -8.32 13.26 -0.83
CA VAL A 222 -9.16 12.71 -1.91
C VAL A 222 -10.16 11.65 -1.43
N GLY A 223 -10.20 11.36 -0.13
CA GLY A 223 -11.24 10.58 0.55
C GLY A 223 -11.02 9.08 0.65
N ILE A 224 -9.78 8.62 0.88
CA ILE A 224 -9.49 7.19 1.08
C ILE A 224 -10.34 6.61 2.22
N TYR A 225 -10.25 7.20 3.42
CA TYR A 225 -11.01 6.78 4.60
C TYR A 225 -12.50 7.14 4.47
N THR A 226 -12.82 8.31 3.92
CA THR A 226 -14.19 8.76 3.64
C THR A 226 -14.97 7.79 2.76
N ILE A 227 -14.44 7.41 1.59
CA ILE A 227 -15.14 6.56 0.61
C ILE A 227 -15.19 5.11 1.07
N SER A 228 -14.14 4.68 1.79
CA SER A 228 -14.14 3.41 2.51
C SER A 228 -15.25 3.37 3.56
N ALA A 229 -15.40 4.41 4.38
CA ALA A 229 -16.46 4.53 5.37
C ALA A 229 -17.85 4.56 4.71
N ALA A 230 -18.02 5.34 3.66
CA ALA A 230 -19.29 5.53 2.96
C ALA A 230 -19.88 4.20 2.50
N GLN A 231 -19.06 3.31 1.96
CA GLN A 231 -19.49 1.98 1.52
C GLN A 231 -19.93 1.08 2.68
N ARG A 232 -19.33 1.22 3.86
CA ARG A 232 -19.63 0.40 5.04
C ARG A 232 -20.87 0.87 5.77
N VAL A 233 -21.00 2.19 5.96
CA VAL A 233 -22.15 2.76 6.68
C VAL A 233 -23.42 2.82 5.83
N GLY A 234 -23.26 2.89 4.50
CA GLY A 234 -24.36 2.93 3.55
C GLY A 234 -25.32 4.12 3.73
N SER A 235 -26.38 4.14 2.92
CA SER A 235 -27.35 5.25 2.86
C SER A 235 -28.17 5.51 4.13
N ARG A 236 -28.10 4.61 5.12
CA ARG A 236 -28.72 4.81 6.44
C ARG A 236 -27.78 5.43 7.46
N GLY A 237 -26.48 5.48 7.16
CA GLY A 237 -25.46 6.08 8.01
C GLY A 237 -25.14 7.51 7.58
N ARG A 238 -24.00 8.01 8.06
CA ARG A 238 -23.49 9.33 7.70
C ARG A 238 -21.96 9.33 7.68
N VAL A 239 -21.36 10.04 6.73
CA VAL A 239 -19.92 10.34 6.75
C VAL A 239 -19.73 11.84 6.63
N LEU A 240 -18.98 12.42 7.57
CA LEU A 240 -18.54 13.81 7.50
C LEU A 240 -17.04 13.83 7.19
N ALA A 241 -16.69 14.28 5.99
CA ALA A 241 -15.33 14.48 5.56
C ALA A 241 -14.95 15.96 5.75
N ILE A 242 -13.91 16.24 6.51
CA ILE A 242 -13.39 17.59 6.75
C ILE A 242 -12.09 17.71 5.99
N GLU A 243 -12.08 18.51 4.93
CA GLU A 243 -10.94 18.70 4.05
C GLU A 243 -10.72 20.20 3.78
N PRO A 244 -9.62 20.79 4.28
CA PRO A 244 -9.40 22.23 4.14
C PRO A 244 -8.99 22.66 2.73
N PHE A 245 -8.26 21.85 1.97
CA PHE A 245 -7.75 22.20 0.64
C PHE A 245 -8.84 22.11 -0.42
N SER A 246 -9.06 23.21 -1.16
CA SER A 246 -10.15 23.28 -2.14
C SER A 246 -10.02 22.24 -3.26
N HIS A 247 -8.79 21.93 -3.68
CA HIS A 247 -8.51 20.96 -4.72
C HIS A 247 -8.88 19.53 -4.30
N SER A 248 -8.36 19.06 -3.17
CA SER A 248 -8.65 17.73 -2.61
C SER A 248 -10.15 17.58 -2.31
N ALA A 249 -10.76 18.59 -1.71
CA ALA A 249 -12.21 18.61 -1.47
C ALA A 249 -13.01 18.49 -2.78
N ALA A 250 -12.59 19.16 -3.85
CA ALA A 250 -13.26 19.08 -5.15
C ALA A 250 -13.16 17.67 -5.77
N LEU A 251 -12.01 16.99 -5.66
CA LEU A 251 -11.85 15.61 -6.09
C LEU A 251 -12.73 14.65 -5.27
N LEU A 252 -12.78 14.82 -3.96
CA LEU A 252 -13.66 14.03 -3.10
C LEU A 252 -15.13 14.24 -3.44
N ILE A 253 -15.57 15.49 -3.65
CA ILE A 253 -16.93 15.82 -4.09
C ILE A 253 -17.23 15.16 -5.45
N ALA A 254 -16.29 15.22 -6.41
CA ALA A 254 -16.44 14.58 -7.71
C ALA A 254 -16.56 13.05 -7.60
N THR A 255 -15.89 12.45 -6.63
CA THR A 255 -16.02 11.02 -6.31
C THR A 255 -17.40 10.71 -5.74
N CYS A 256 -17.86 11.50 -4.76
CA CYS A 256 -19.18 11.33 -4.16
C CYS A 256 -20.30 11.47 -5.19
N ALA A 257 -20.23 12.50 -6.05
CA ALA A 257 -21.20 12.76 -7.10
C ALA A 257 -21.23 11.64 -8.15
N ARG A 258 -20.07 11.09 -8.53
CA ARG A 258 -19.98 9.97 -9.47
C ARG A 258 -20.71 8.73 -8.98
N HIS A 259 -20.64 8.46 -7.68
CA HIS A 259 -21.15 7.23 -7.08
C HIS A 259 -22.49 7.40 -6.35
N GLY A 260 -23.07 8.60 -6.35
CA GLY A 260 -24.35 8.87 -5.69
C GLY A 260 -24.30 8.69 -4.16
N LEU A 261 -23.21 9.12 -3.53
CA LEU A 261 -22.99 8.95 -2.09
C LEU A 261 -23.63 10.10 -1.28
N ASP A 262 -24.96 10.18 -1.31
CA ASP A 262 -25.74 11.28 -0.71
C ASP A 262 -25.60 11.38 0.83
N TRP A 263 -25.10 10.34 1.48
CA TRP A 263 -24.84 10.30 2.93
C TRP A 263 -23.44 10.77 3.32
N VAL A 264 -22.63 11.22 2.35
CA VAL A 264 -21.32 11.83 2.57
C VAL A 264 -21.45 13.34 2.46
N THR A 265 -21.02 14.06 3.50
CA THR A 265 -20.91 15.52 3.48
C THR A 265 -19.44 15.90 3.50
N VAL A 266 -19.00 16.66 2.49
CA VAL A 266 -17.65 17.25 2.45
C VAL A 266 -17.74 18.67 2.98
N TYR A 267 -17.04 18.94 4.08
CA TYR A 267 -17.03 20.23 4.76
C TYR A 267 -15.66 20.88 4.63
N ARG A 268 -15.60 21.98 3.86
CA ARG A 268 -14.34 22.68 3.59
C ARG A 268 -13.96 23.60 4.76
N ALA A 269 -13.29 23.03 5.75
CA ALA A 269 -12.74 23.72 6.90
C ALA A 269 -11.49 23.00 7.41
N ALA A 270 -10.63 23.72 8.11
CA ALA A 270 -9.68 23.09 9.03
C ALA A 270 -10.40 22.77 10.35
N ALA A 271 -10.01 21.68 11.01
CA ALA A 271 -10.43 21.37 12.36
C ALA A 271 -9.31 21.77 13.34
N GLY A 272 -9.66 22.46 14.42
CA GLY A 272 -8.69 22.92 15.41
C GLY A 272 -9.33 23.13 16.78
N ASP A 273 -8.64 23.81 17.69
CA ASP A 273 -9.07 24.00 19.08
C ASP A 273 -9.99 25.22 19.30
N ARG A 274 -10.06 26.12 18.32
CA ARG A 274 -10.86 27.36 18.37
C ARG A 274 -11.25 27.86 16.98
N PRO A 275 -12.30 28.71 16.88
CA PRO A 275 -12.63 29.39 15.63
C PRO A 275 -11.51 30.33 15.19
N ASP A 276 -11.03 30.19 13.97
CA ASP A 276 -9.98 31.03 13.38
C ASP A 276 -10.08 31.08 11.84
N GLN A 277 -9.26 31.91 11.19
CA GLN A 277 -8.95 31.81 9.77
C GLN A 277 -7.49 31.41 9.60
N VAL A 278 -7.25 30.30 8.89
CA VAL A 278 -5.91 29.77 8.67
C VAL A 278 -5.53 29.86 7.20
N LYS A 279 -4.23 30.04 6.96
CA LYS A 279 -3.63 30.07 5.63
C LYS A 279 -3.00 28.73 5.34
N LEU A 280 -3.46 28.10 4.26
CA LEU A 280 -2.97 26.84 3.77
C LEU A 280 -1.96 27.08 2.65
N GLY A 281 -0.73 26.63 2.81
CA GLY A 281 0.29 26.75 1.78
C GLY A 281 0.00 25.79 0.64
N LEU A 282 -0.05 26.33 -0.58
CA LEU A 282 -0.19 25.54 -1.79
C LEU A 282 1.19 25.10 -2.26
N PHE A 283 1.52 23.83 -2.02
CA PHE A 283 2.73 23.22 -2.55
C PHE A 283 2.41 22.42 -3.81
N THR A 284 3.44 22.07 -4.59
CA THR A 284 3.28 21.35 -5.86
C THR A 284 2.72 19.94 -5.73
N ALA A 285 2.59 19.40 -4.50
CA ALA A 285 1.99 18.10 -4.23
C ALA A 285 1.01 18.19 -3.05
N SER A 286 -0.18 17.60 -3.21
CA SER A 286 -1.31 17.69 -2.28
C SER A 286 -1.03 17.18 -0.86
N GLU A 287 -0.04 16.31 -0.66
CA GLU A 287 0.37 15.79 0.66
C GLU A 287 1.51 16.57 1.33
N THR A 288 2.03 17.61 0.67
CA THR A 288 3.00 18.54 1.29
C THR A 288 2.37 19.86 1.70
N ASN A 289 1.07 19.97 1.45
CA ASN A 289 0.16 21.02 1.87
C ASN A 289 0.13 21.13 3.39
N ALA A 290 0.44 22.33 3.90
CA ALA A 290 0.62 22.58 5.32
C ALA A 290 0.03 23.93 5.71
N ILE A 291 -0.30 24.11 6.99
CA ILE A 291 -0.68 25.42 7.53
C ILE A 291 0.58 26.30 7.58
N LEU A 292 0.51 27.51 7.01
CA LEU A 292 1.62 28.45 7.00
C LEU A 292 1.64 29.30 8.27
N ALA A 293 2.78 29.31 8.97
CA ALA A 293 3.02 30.21 10.10
C ALA A 293 3.41 31.63 9.67
N GLU A 294 4.08 31.78 8.50
CA GLU A 294 4.47 33.07 7.92
C GLU A 294 4.15 33.08 6.42
N VAL A 295 3.59 34.20 5.95
CA VAL A 295 3.23 34.42 4.54
C VAL A 295 4.43 35.05 3.83
N GLY A 296 5.32 34.22 3.27
CA GLY A 296 6.29 34.68 2.27
C GLY A 296 5.63 34.88 0.90
N ASP A 297 6.41 34.81 -0.19
CA ASP A 297 5.91 34.83 -1.58
C ASP A 297 5.19 33.53 -2.02
N GLN A 298 4.81 32.66 -1.09
CA GLN A 298 4.15 31.38 -1.38
C GLN A 298 2.66 31.57 -1.64
N ALA A 299 2.13 30.87 -2.64
CA ALA A 299 0.69 30.83 -2.89
C ALA A 299 -0.03 30.14 -1.72
N TYR A 300 -1.20 30.66 -1.33
CA TYR A 300 -1.98 30.12 -0.22
C TYR A 300 -3.48 30.19 -0.49
N GLU A 301 -4.23 29.35 0.22
CA GLU A 301 -5.69 29.44 0.36
C GLU A 301 -6.05 29.83 1.80
N GLU A 302 -7.08 30.66 1.96
CA GLU A 302 -7.65 30.96 3.27
C GLU A 302 -8.86 30.06 3.51
N VAL A 303 -8.89 29.41 4.68
CA VAL A 303 -9.99 28.57 5.11
C VAL A 303 -10.34 28.85 6.56
N SER A 304 -11.61 28.68 6.90
CA SER A 304 -12.04 28.73 8.30
C SER A 304 -11.50 27.51 9.05
N CYS A 305 -10.96 27.74 10.24
CA CYS A 305 -10.64 26.72 11.22
C CYS A 305 -11.72 26.73 12.30
N LEU A 306 -12.27 25.57 12.66
CA LEU A 306 -13.35 25.45 13.64
C LEU A 306 -13.12 24.26 14.58
N PRO A 307 -13.59 24.33 15.85
CA PRO A 307 -13.69 23.16 16.71
C PRO A 307 -14.57 22.08 16.08
N LEU A 308 -14.13 20.82 16.16
CA LEU A 308 -14.92 19.71 15.64
C LEU A 308 -16.31 19.63 16.29
N ASP A 309 -16.41 19.92 17.58
CA ASP A 309 -17.68 20.02 18.31
C ASP A 309 -18.63 21.06 17.69
N GLN A 310 -18.10 22.19 17.19
CA GLN A 310 -18.89 23.21 16.51
C GLN A 310 -19.36 22.74 15.12
N ILE A 311 -18.48 22.05 14.38
CA ILE A 311 -18.81 21.52 13.05
C ILE A 311 -19.95 20.49 13.17
N ILE A 312 -19.81 19.51 14.07
CA ILE A 312 -20.83 18.45 14.24
C ILE A 312 -22.17 19.01 14.73
N ALA A 313 -22.15 20.02 15.61
CA ALA A 313 -23.35 20.69 16.08
C ALA A 313 -24.08 21.40 14.93
N THR A 314 -23.31 22.09 14.06
CA THR A 314 -23.86 22.76 12.87
C THR A 314 -24.48 21.75 11.89
N MET A 315 -23.90 20.56 11.78
CA MET A 315 -24.39 19.47 10.92
C MET A 315 -25.52 18.64 11.56
N GLY A 316 -25.91 18.93 12.80
CA GLY A 316 -26.89 18.13 13.54
C GLY A 316 -26.44 16.66 13.69
N ILE A 317 -25.16 16.44 13.97
CA ILE A 317 -24.59 15.11 14.23
C ILE A 317 -24.52 14.91 15.74
N GLU A 318 -25.36 14.01 16.26
CA GLU A 318 -25.46 13.73 17.70
C GLU A 318 -24.52 12.59 18.12
N GLU A 319 -24.44 11.55 17.29
CA GLU A 319 -23.70 10.30 17.52
C GLU A 319 -22.59 10.12 16.49
N VAL A 320 -21.41 9.69 16.95
CA VAL A 320 -20.25 9.36 16.11
C VAL A 320 -19.67 8.03 16.56
N SER A 321 -19.53 7.09 15.63
CA SER A 321 -19.02 5.75 15.90
C SER A 321 -17.52 5.64 15.66
N ALA A 322 -16.99 6.35 14.66
CA ALA A 322 -15.58 6.33 14.31
C ALA A 322 -15.07 7.71 13.88
N LEU A 323 -13.80 8.01 14.21
CA LEU A 323 -13.12 9.26 13.91
C LEU A 323 -11.71 8.95 13.38
N LYS A 324 -11.43 9.31 12.13
CA LYS A 324 -10.06 9.37 11.59
C LYS A 324 -9.55 10.80 11.72
N ILE A 325 -8.30 10.94 12.16
CA ILE A 325 -7.59 12.22 12.24
C ILE A 325 -6.26 12.09 11.49
N ASP A 326 -6.09 12.91 10.47
CA ASP A 326 -4.89 13.02 9.66
C ASP A 326 -4.66 14.50 9.32
N ALA A 327 -4.27 15.28 10.33
CA ALA A 327 -4.30 16.73 10.27
C ALA A 327 -2.90 17.33 10.16
N GLU A 328 -1.93 16.55 9.66
CA GLU A 328 -0.56 16.98 9.35
C GLU A 328 0.11 17.71 10.53
N GLY A 329 -0.01 17.13 11.73
CA GLY A 329 0.58 17.67 12.97
C GLY A 329 -0.37 18.50 13.83
N GLN A 330 -1.65 18.60 13.45
CA GLN A 330 -2.68 19.31 14.21
C GLN A 330 -3.60 18.36 15.01
N GLU A 331 -3.22 17.09 15.17
CA GLU A 331 -4.04 16.05 15.82
C GLU A 331 -4.48 16.47 17.21
N LEU A 332 -3.55 17.04 18.01
CA LEU A 332 -3.87 17.54 19.35
C LEU A 332 -4.92 18.66 19.31
N ALA A 333 -4.79 19.62 18.40
CA ALA A 333 -5.74 20.73 18.29
C ALA A 333 -7.13 20.24 17.89
N VAL A 334 -7.19 19.29 16.95
CA VAL A 334 -8.45 18.61 16.57
C VAL A 334 -9.08 17.93 17.77
N LEU A 335 -8.31 17.16 18.55
CA LEU A 335 -8.80 16.46 19.74
C LEU A 335 -9.29 17.41 20.83
N VAL A 336 -8.58 18.53 21.05
CA VAL A 336 -9.03 19.58 21.99
C VAL A 336 -10.35 20.20 21.51
N GLY A 337 -10.49 20.47 20.22
CA GLY A 337 -11.73 20.96 19.61
C GLY A 337 -12.87 19.94 19.52
N ALA A 338 -12.59 18.67 19.84
CA ALA A 338 -13.52 17.55 19.84
C ALA A 338 -13.86 17.05 21.25
N ARG A 339 -13.51 17.80 22.32
CA ARG A 339 -13.58 17.27 23.69
C ARG A 339 -14.97 16.78 24.08
N GLN A 340 -16.03 17.51 23.72
CA GLN A 340 -17.40 17.10 24.06
C GLN A 340 -17.82 15.87 23.27
N LEU A 341 -17.43 15.76 22.00
CA LEU A 341 -17.59 14.57 21.19
C LEU A 341 -16.92 13.35 21.85
N LEU A 342 -15.66 13.49 22.27
CA LEU A 342 -14.87 12.41 22.83
C LEU A 342 -15.44 11.90 24.16
N GLU A 343 -15.90 12.80 25.02
CA GLU A 343 -16.53 12.48 26.31
C GLU A 343 -17.90 11.81 26.12
N ARG A 344 -18.70 12.29 25.15
CA ARG A 344 -20.08 11.83 24.92
C ARG A 344 -20.17 10.56 24.10
N CYS A 345 -19.56 10.55 22.91
CA CYS A 345 -19.76 9.51 21.89
C CYS A 345 -18.75 8.37 22.02
N GLN A 346 -17.58 8.65 22.58
CA GLN A 346 -16.51 7.66 22.77
C GLN A 346 -16.15 6.85 21.49
N PRO A 347 -15.92 7.50 20.33
CA PRO A 347 -15.76 6.80 19.06
C PRO A 347 -14.50 5.91 19.03
N LEU A 348 -14.45 4.95 18.11
CA LEU A 348 -13.17 4.37 17.68
C LEU A 348 -12.35 5.47 16.99
N ILE A 349 -11.11 5.68 17.41
CA ILE A 349 -10.25 6.70 16.82
C ILE A 349 -9.07 6.04 16.11
N VAL A 350 -8.78 6.49 14.90
CA VAL A 350 -7.51 6.23 14.20
C VAL A 350 -6.87 7.60 13.98
N TYR A 351 -5.65 7.83 14.46
CA TYR A 351 -4.99 9.11 14.25
C TYR A 351 -3.55 8.92 13.77
N GLU A 352 -3.08 9.86 12.95
CA GLU A 352 -1.68 9.88 12.50
C GLU A 352 -0.76 10.14 13.70
N TYR A 353 0.09 9.17 14.02
CA TYR A 353 1.05 9.27 15.12
C TYR A 353 2.39 9.85 14.65
N GLN A 354 2.85 9.45 13.47
CA GLN A 354 4.06 10.01 12.86
C GLN A 354 3.68 11.00 11.77
N SER A 355 3.63 12.28 12.12
CA SER A 355 3.36 13.33 11.14
C SER A 355 4.66 13.88 10.58
N GLY A 356 5.18 13.22 9.54
CA GLY A 356 6.37 13.59 8.76
C GLY A 356 7.35 14.57 9.41
N LYS A 357 7.20 15.87 9.11
CA LYS A 357 8.08 16.97 9.55
C LYS A 357 7.79 17.48 10.98
N HIS A 358 6.63 17.17 11.54
CA HIS A 358 6.16 17.62 12.84
C HIS A 358 6.50 16.64 13.98
N GLY A 359 6.95 15.43 13.64
CA GLY A 359 7.45 14.44 14.58
C GLY A 359 6.36 13.51 15.10
N GLN A 360 6.43 13.17 16.39
CA GLN A 360 5.53 12.22 17.04
C GLN A 360 4.41 12.94 17.79
N ASN A 361 3.18 12.47 17.60
CA ASN A 361 1.98 13.01 18.25
C ASN A 361 1.74 12.41 19.64
N ASP A 362 2.76 12.42 20.50
CA ASP A 362 2.67 11.90 21.88
C ASP A 362 1.63 12.64 22.72
N SER A 363 1.52 13.95 22.55
CA SER A 363 0.54 14.80 23.27
C SER A 363 -0.91 14.44 22.93
N ALA A 364 -1.18 14.03 21.70
CA ALA A 364 -2.51 13.54 21.30
C ALA A 364 -2.85 12.24 22.03
N GLY A 365 -1.87 11.32 22.11
CA GLY A 365 -2.00 10.08 22.86
C GLY A 365 -2.23 10.31 24.36
N ALA A 366 -1.49 11.25 24.96
CA ALA A 366 -1.64 11.60 26.37
C ALA A 366 -3.04 12.15 26.69
N LEU A 367 -3.57 13.07 25.87
CA LEU A 367 -4.93 13.60 26.02
C LEU A 367 -5.99 12.48 25.91
N LEU A 368 -5.82 11.57 24.95
CA LEU A 368 -6.74 10.43 24.79
C LEU A 368 -6.71 9.50 26.02
N GLN A 369 -5.53 9.24 26.57
CA GLN A 369 -5.39 8.45 27.80
C GLN A 369 -6.05 9.13 29.00
N GLU A 370 -5.90 10.45 29.15
CA GLU A 370 -6.61 11.24 30.17
C GLU A 370 -8.14 11.12 30.04
N LEU A 371 -8.65 11.01 28.80
CA LEU A 371 -10.06 10.82 28.49
C LEU A 371 -10.51 9.35 28.56
N GLY A 372 -9.67 8.44 29.05
CA GLY A 372 -10.05 7.04 29.28
C GLY A 372 -9.89 6.10 28.08
N TYR A 373 -9.08 6.49 27.07
CA TYR A 373 -8.76 5.65 25.92
C TYR A 373 -7.50 4.83 26.14
N GLY A 374 -7.54 3.57 25.74
CA GLY A 374 -6.35 2.75 25.50
C GLY A 374 -5.80 3.02 24.10
N LEU A 375 -4.47 2.99 23.96
CA LEU A 375 -3.78 3.16 22.68
C LEU A 375 -3.30 1.80 22.16
N TYR A 376 -3.45 1.56 20.86
CA TYR A 376 -3.17 0.28 20.23
C TYR A 376 -2.51 0.46 18.86
N ALA A 377 -1.60 -0.45 18.53
CA ALA A 377 -1.08 -0.64 17.18
C ALA A 377 -1.90 -1.72 16.48
N TYR A 378 -2.28 -1.50 15.22
CA TYR A 378 -2.99 -2.52 14.46
C TYR A 378 -2.05 -3.42 13.66
N ASN A 379 -2.13 -4.73 13.89
CA ASN A 379 -1.38 -5.73 13.14
C ASN A 379 -2.29 -6.39 12.09
N ARG A 380 -2.15 -6.01 10.82
CA ARG A 380 -2.99 -6.55 9.73
C ARG A 380 -2.83 -8.05 9.49
N HIS A 381 -1.63 -8.61 9.71
CA HIS A 381 -1.35 -10.02 9.43
C HIS A 381 -1.99 -10.94 10.46
N ARG A 382 -1.93 -10.52 11.72
CA ARG A 382 -2.57 -11.23 12.83
C ARG A 382 -4.03 -10.85 13.00
N ARG A 383 -4.44 -9.74 12.37
CA ARG A 383 -5.70 -9.05 12.63
C ARG A 383 -5.84 -8.89 14.14
N SER A 384 -5.01 -8.05 14.73
CA SER A 384 -5.02 -7.86 16.19
C SER A 384 -4.62 -6.46 16.58
N LEU A 385 -5.12 -6.02 17.73
CA LEU A 385 -4.75 -4.77 18.37
C LEU A 385 -3.73 -5.06 19.48
N GLU A 386 -2.54 -4.49 19.34
CA GLU A 386 -1.45 -4.64 20.30
C GLU A 386 -1.38 -3.38 21.16
N ALA A 387 -1.56 -3.52 22.48
CA ALA A 387 -1.60 -2.38 23.39
C ALA A 387 -0.25 -1.64 23.44
N ILE A 388 -0.31 -0.31 23.39
CA ILE A 388 0.85 0.58 23.46
C ILE A 388 0.92 1.11 24.90
N ALA A 389 1.94 0.70 25.65
CA ALA A 389 2.06 1.01 27.07
C ALA A 389 2.63 2.41 27.36
N THR A 390 3.52 2.93 26.52
CA THR A 390 4.16 4.25 26.70
C THR A 390 4.35 4.96 25.37
N THR A 391 5.18 4.41 24.50
CA THR A 391 5.50 4.97 23.19
C THR A 391 5.21 3.91 22.13
N PRO A 392 4.51 4.26 21.03
CA PRO A 392 4.34 3.37 19.90
C PRO A 392 5.69 2.83 19.40
N PRO A 393 5.76 1.54 19.01
CA PRO A 393 6.91 0.98 18.31
C PRO A 393 7.38 1.86 17.13
N THR A 394 8.68 1.88 16.87
CA THR A 394 9.25 2.60 15.73
C THR A 394 8.65 2.11 14.41
N GLY A 395 8.23 3.06 13.56
CA GLY A 395 7.67 2.80 12.24
C GLY A 395 6.15 2.66 12.18
N ILE A 396 5.43 2.93 13.27
CA ILE A 396 3.97 3.04 13.26
C ILE A 396 3.56 4.41 12.70
N LEU A 397 2.78 4.40 11.62
CA LEU A 397 2.20 5.61 11.03
C LEU A 397 0.97 6.07 11.82
N ASN A 398 0.01 5.18 12.07
CA ASN A 398 -1.25 5.48 12.76
C ASN A 398 -1.36 4.74 14.10
N VAL A 399 -1.99 5.38 15.07
CA VAL A 399 -2.40 4.74 16.34
C VAL A 399 -3.91 4.64 16.40
N VAL A 400 -4.38 3.51 16.93
CA VAL A 400 -5.80 3.26 17.21
C VAL A 400 -6.06 3.57 18.68
N ALA A 401 -7.02 4.44 18.98
CA ALA A 401 -7.47 4.70 20.33
C ALA A 401 -8.89 4.19 20.54
N ILE A 402 -9.10 3.43 21.62
CA ILE A 402 -10.39 2.84 21.97
C ILE A 402 -10.71 3.21 23.40
N HIS A 403 -11.87 3.83 23.62
CA HIS A 403 -12.32 4.13 24.98
C HIS A 403 -12.51 2.82 25.75
N THR A 404 -12.07 2.77 27.00
CA THR A 404 -12.10 1.56 27.84
C THR A 404 -13.50 0.92 27.91
N ALA A 405 -14.56 1.71 27.92
CA ALA A 405 -15.94 1.22 27.91
C ALA A 405 -16.37 0.56 26.58
N GLN A 406 -15.68 0.85 25.47
CA GLN A 406 -15.98 0.32 24.14
C GLN A 406 -15.09 -0.88 23.75
N TYR A 407 -14.06 -1.20 24.54
CA TYR A 407 -13.07 -2.21 24.16
C TYR A 407 -13.69 -3.58 23.87
N GLU A 408 -14.58 -4.07 24.73
CA GLU A 408 -15.24 -5.36 24.50
C GLU A 408 -16.12 -5.35 23.23
N ASN A 409 -16.77 -4.24 22.91
CA ASN A 409 -17.58 -4.10 21.70
C ASN A 409 -16.69 -4.15 20.45
N VAL A 410 -15.59 -3.39 20.45
CA VAL A 410 -14.61 -3.41 19.36
C VAL A 410 -13.98 -4.79 19.22
N ALA A 411 -13.56 -5.43 20.32
CA ALA A 411 -12.92 -6.75 20.33
C ALA A 411 -13.88 -7.91 20.04
N PHE A 412 -15.16 -7.79 20.40
CA PHE A 412 -16.19 -8.78 20.05
C PHE A 412 -16.46 -8.76 18.55
N ARG A 413 -16.67 -7.55 18.00
CA ARG A 413 -16.70 -7.39 16.55
C ARG A 413 -15.41 -8.02 16.02
N PHE A 414 -14.26 -7.67 16.63
CA PHE A 414 -12.90 -8.17 16.44
C PHE A 414 -12.81 -9.55 15.77
N SER A 415 -13.41 -10.46 16.51
CA SER A 415 -13.27 -11.91 16.46
C SER A 415 -14.39 -12.62 15.69
N THR A 416 -15.44 -11.91 15.28
CA THR A 416 -16.65 -12.50 14.66
C THR A 416 -16.72 -12.35 13.14
N ALA A 417 -15.66 -11.85 12.51
CA ALA A 417 -15.50 -11.72 11.06
C ALA A 417 -14.24 -12.42 10.54
#